data_AF-A0AAX2K5D2-F1
#
_entry.id   AF-A0AAX2K5D2-F1
#
_cell.length_a   1.000
_cell.length_b   1.000
_cell.length_c   1.000
_cell.angle_alpha   90.00
_cell.angle_beta   90.00
_cell.angle_gamma   90.00
#
_symmetry.space_group_name_H-M   'P 1'
#
loop_
_entity.id
_entity.type
_entity.pdbx_description
1 polymer ?
#
loop_
_entity_poly.entity_id
_entity_poly.type
_entity_poly.pdbx_seq_one_letter_code
_entity_poly.pdbx_strand_id
1 'polypeptide(L)'
;MCGSTRLLSRFSTEEMDSVFALPYKRVPHPAYGNARIPAYEMIRFSVNIMRGCFGGCSFCSITEHEGRIIQSRSEDSIINEIEAIRDTRSRFYGRDFRSRWANCQHVYVALQIATR
;
A
#
# COMPACT_ATOMS: atom_id res chain seq x y z
N MET A 1 -22.44 -1.46 -28.14
CA MET A 1 -21.04 -1.02 -27.93
C MET A 1 -20.75 -0.59 -26.48
N CYS A 2 -21.75 -0.14 -25.70
CA CYS A 2 -21.67 -0.10 -24.23
C CYS A 2 -22.10 -1.46 -23.67
N GLY A 3 -21.15 -2.39 -23.50
CA GLY A 3 -21.51 -3.79 -23.25
C GLY A 3 -20.34 -4.59 -22.70
N SER A 4 -19.88 -4.22 -21.50
CA SER A 4 -19.22 -5.15 -20.59
C SER A 4 -19.30 -4.60 -19.17
N THR A 5 -20.53 -4.45 -18.69
CA THR A 5 -20.88 -4.43 -17.26
C THR A 5 -20.65 -5.83 -16.68
N ARG A 6 -19.43 -6.37 -16.83
CA ARG A 6 -19.05 -7.65 -16.24
C ARG A 6 -18.21 -7.34 -15.01
N LEU A 7 -18.90 -7.13 -13.89
CA LEU A 7 -18.47 -7.57 -12.55
C LEU A 7 -16.95 -7.46 -12.29
N LEU A 8 -16.36 -6.27 -12.33
CA LEU A 8 -14.97 -6.08 -11.92
C LEU A 8 -14.92 -5.99 -10.40
N SER A 9 -14.84 -7.17 -9.79
CA SER A 9 -14.51 -7.51 -8.40
C SER A 9 -14.51 -6.33 -7.41
N ARG A 10 -15.70 -5.94 -6.95
CA ARG A 10 -15.82 -5.15 -5.72
C ARG A 10 -15.48 -6.08 -4.56
N PHE A 11 -14.21 -6.13 -4.15
CA PHE A 11 -13.81 -6.83 -2.94
C PHE A 11 -14.52 -6.24 -1.72
N SER A 12 -14.99 -7.08 -0.81
CA SER A 12 -15.37 -6.60 0.53
C SER A 12 -14.11 -6.17 1.29
N THR A 13 -14.29 -5.41 2.38
CA THR A 13 -13.14 -5.00 3.22
C THR A 13 -12.44 -6.22 3.81
N GLU A 14 -13.20 -7.24 4.21
CA GLU A 14 -12.68 -8.49 4.76
C GLU A 14 -11.90 -9.29 3.71
N GLU A 15 -12.39 -9.35 2.47
CA GLU A 15 -11.67 -10.00 1.37
C GLU A 15 -10.35 -9.28 1.06
N MET A 16 -10.35 -7.94 1.03
CA MET A 16 -9.12 -7.18 0.84
C MET A 16 -8.12 -7.44 1.97
N ASP A 17 -8.59 -7.39 3.22
CA ASP A 17 -7.73 -7.63 4.38
C ASP A 17 -7.12 -9.03 4.36
N SER A 18 -7.89 -10.03 3.91
CA SER A 18 -7.38 -11.39 3.75
C SER A 18 -6.24 -11.49 2.73
N VAL A 19 -6.31 -10.73 1.62
CA VAL A 19 -5.26 -10.71 0.59
C VAL A 19 -3.99 -10.07 1.15
N PHE A 20 -4.10 -8.96 1.86
CA PHE A 20 -2.95 -8.27 2.42
C PHE A 20 -2.35 -8.99 3.65
N ALA A 21 -3.13 -9.82 4.34
CA ALA A 21 -2.67 -10.63 5.48
C ALA A 21 -1.82 -11.85 5.05
N LEU A 22 -1.77 -12.19 3.75
CA LEU A 22 -0.94 -13.29 3.28
C LEU A 22 0.55 -13.04 3.59
N PRO A 23 1.33 -14.10 3.88
CA PRO A 23 2.72 -13.98 4.33
C PRO A 23 3.68 -13.63 3.18
N TYR A 24 3.53 -12.43 2.63
CA TYR A 24 4.37 -11.94 1.54
C TYR A 24 5.81 -11.74 2.00
N LYS A 25 6.73 -12.37 1.29
CA LYS A 25 8.16 -12.14 1.46
C LYS A 25 8.52 -10.76 0.90
N ARG A 26 8.62 -9.77 1.78
CA ARG A 26 9.03 -8.38 1.46
C ARG A 26 10.54 -8.27 1.19
N VAL A 27 11.11 -9.23 0.48
CA VAL A 27 12.53 -9.29 0.06
C VAL A 27 12.58 -9.40 -1.45
N PRO A 28 13.66 -8.94 -2.10
CA PRO A 28 13.82 -9.12 -3.53
C PRO A 28 13.80 -10.62 -3.89
N HIS A 29 13.30 -10.93 -5.08
CA HIS A 29 13.25 -12.31 -5.56
C HIS A 29 14.67 -12.91 -5.59
N PRO A 30 14.87 -14.17 -5.15
CA PRO A 30 16.20 -14.79 -5.06
C PRO A 30 16.99 -14.78 -6.38
N ALA A 31 16.31 -14.74 -7.52
CA ALA A 31 16.95 -14.65 -8.84
C ALA A 31 17.85 -13.40 -9.02
N TYR A 32 17.60 -12.32 -8.30
CA TYR A 32 18.44 -11.12 -8.35
C TYR A 32 19.75 -11.27 -7.57
N GLY A 33 19.91 -12.35 -6.78
CA GLY A 33 21.12 -12.62 -6.01
C GLY A 33 21.53 -11.43 -5.15
N ASN A 34 22.76 -10.96 -5.35
CA ASN A 34 23.34 -9.81 -4.65
C ASN A 34 23.23 -8.49 -5.43
N ALA A 35 22.44 -8.43 -6.50
CA ALA A 35 22.27 -7.20 -7.27
C ALA A 35 21.57 -6.13 -6.42
N ARG A 36 22.13 -4.92 -6.41
CA ARG A 36 21.50 -3.77 -5.75
C ARG A 36 20.31 -3.30 -6.59
N ILE A 37 19.11 -3.33 -6.03
CA ILE A 37 17.88 -2.90 -6.69
C ILE A 37 17.46 -1.55 -6.07
N PRO A 38 17.66 -0.42 -6.78
CA PRO A 38 17.31 0.91 -6.24
C PRO A 38 15.82 1.03 -5.90
N ALA A 39 14.94 0.43 -6.71
CA ALA A 39 13.51 0.42 -6.45
C ALA A 39 13.15 -0.23 -5.11
N TYR A 40 13.86 -1.30 -4.73
CA TYR A 40 13.64 -1.99 -3.46
C TYR A 40 13.98 -1.11 -2.25
N GLU A 41 15.04 -0.31 -2.35
CA GLU A 41 15.43 0.61 -1.26
C GLU A 41 14.36 1.66 -0.97
N MET A 42 13.62 2.10 -1.99
CA MET A 42 12.53 3.07 -1.87
C MET A 42 11.24 2.45 -1.31
N ILE A 43 10.84 1.27 -1.81
CA ILE A 43 9.53 0.69 -1.49
C ILE A 43 9.52 -0.20 -0.24
N ARG A 44 10.67 -0.57 0.32
CA ARG A 44 10.72 -1.57 1.42
C ARG A 44 9.88 -1.18 2.65
N PHE A 45 9.66 0.11 2.87
CA PHE A 45 8.88 0.65 3.99
C PHE A 45 7.51 1.21 3.59
N SER A 46 7.12 1.17 2.31
CA SER A 46 5.82 1.67 1.89
C SER A 46 4.71 0.68 2.22
N VAL A 47 3.56 1.19 2.65
CA VAL A 47 2.35 0.44 2.98
C VAL A 47 1.20 0.98 2.13
N ASN A 48 0.40 0.07 1.54
CA ASN A 48 -0.74 0.44 0.72
C ASN A 48 -2.00 0.49 1.57
N ILE A 49 -2.70 1.63 1.57
CA ILE A 49 -3.92 1.83 2.39
C ILE A 49 -5.20 1.67 1.57
N MET A 50 -5.14 2.05 0.30
CA MET A 50 -6.27 2.04 -0.62
C MET A 50 -5.89 1.40 -1.94
N ARG A 51 -6.92 0.93 -2.65
CA ARG A 51 -6.82 0.40 -4.01
C ARG A 51 -7.79 1.15 -4.90
N GLY A 52 -7.38 1.43 -6.13
CA GLY A 52 -8.16 2.16 -7.11
C GLY A 52 -7.87 3.66 -7.09
N CYS A 53 -8.10 4.33 -8.21
CA CYS A 53 -7.88 5.76 -8.33
C CYS A 53 -8.99 6.38 -9.19
N PHE A 54 -9.65 7.42 -8.68
CA PHE A 54 -10.69 8.10 -9.44
C PHE A 54 -10.10 9.07 -10.49
N GLY A 55 -8.83 9.46 -10.32
CA GLY A 55 -8.22 10.64 -10.95
C GLY A 55 -8.00 10.57 -12.47
N GLY A 56 -8.26 9.43 -13.12
CA GLY A 56 -8.29 9.33 -14.59
C GLY A 56 -7.05 9.85 -15.32
N CYS A 57 -5.90 9.91 -14.65
CA CYS A 57 -4.71 10.57 -15.19
C CYS A 57 -4.18 9.80 -16.40
N SER A 58 -3.89 10.51 -17.49
CA SER A 58 -3.41 9.92 -18.74
C SER A 58 -2.08 9.18 -18.61
N PHE A 59 -1.29 9.50 -17.59
CA PHE A 59 0.02 8.91 -17.33
C PHE A 59 -0.01 7.74 -16.32
N CYS A 60 -1.11 7.57 -15.60
CA CYS A 60 -1.18 6.62 -14.49
C CYS A 60 -2.03 5.41 -14.88
N SER A 61 -1.43 4.22 -14.87
CA SER A 61 -2.11 2.97 -15.20
C SER A 61 -2.90 2.36 -14.04
N ILE A 62 -2.95 3.01 -12.86
CA ILE A 62 -3.68 2.52 -11.68
C ILE A 62 -5.18 2.36 -12.00
N THR A 63 -5.76 3.31 -12.72
CA THR A 63 -7.20 3.28 -13.07
C THR A 63 -7.56 2.07 -13.94
N GLU A 64 -6.61 1.55 -14.71
CA GLU A 64 -6.78 0.37 -15.58
C GLU A 64 -6.54 -0.93 -14.81
N HIS A 65 -5.51 -0.99 -13.94
CA HIS A 65 -5.17 -2.21 -13.19
C HIS A 65 -6.00 -2.43 -11.93
N GLU A 66 -6.45 -1.36 -11.29
CA GLU A 66 -7.16 -1.38 -10.01
C GLU A 66 -8.60 -0.90 -10.10
N GLY A 67 -8.95 -0.24 -11.22
CA GLY A 67 -10.26 0.34 -11.43
C GLY A 67 -10.38 1.78 -10.91
N ARG A 68 -11.52 2.39 -11.22
CA ARG A 68 -11.85 3.78 -10.87
C ARG A 68 -12.45 3.94 -9.47
N ILE A 69 -12.91 2.85 -8.87
CA ILE A 69 -13.57 2.85 -7.56
C ILE A 69 -12.50 2.69 -6.50
N ILE A 70 -12.44 3.64 -5.57
CA ILE A 70 -11.53 3.60 -4.44
C ILE A 70 -12.10 2.64 -3.38
N GLN A 71 -11.32 1.65 -2.99
CA GLN A 71 -11.62 0.72 -1.90
C GLN A 71 -10.58 0.92 -0.78
N SER A 72 -11.05 1.02 0.46
CA SER A 72 -10.21 1.25 1.65
C SER A 72 -10.03 -0.03 2.46
N ARG A 73 -8.81 -0.27 2.96
CA ARG A 73 -8.50 -1.34 3.92
C ARG A 73 -9.00 -0.99 5.33
N SER A 74 -9.11 -2.00 6.20
CA SER A 74 -9.36 -1.76 7.62
C SER A 74 -8.11 -1.22 8.33
N GLU A 75 -8.34 -0.49 9.42
CA GLU A 75 -7.28 0.07 10.25
C GLU A 75 -6.43 -1.03 10.90
N ASP A 76 -7.06 -2.06 11.45
CA ASP A 76 -6.38 -3.17 12.11
C ASP A 76 -5.43 -3.92 11.16
N SER A 77 -5.85 -4.14 9.92
CA SER A 77 -5.04 -4.74 8.85
C SER A 77 -3.76 -3.95 8.58
N ILE A 78 -3.85 -2.62 8.59
CA ILE A 78 -2.72 -1.74 8.33
C ILE A 78 -1.76 -1.70 9.53
N ILE A 79 -2.30 -1.64 10.75
CA ILE A 79 -1.49 -1.65 11.98
C ILE A 79 -0.68 -2.95 12.07
N ASN A 80 -1.31 -4.10 11.83
CA ASN A 80 -0.64 -5.40 11.86
C ASN A 80 0.51 -5.48 10.84
N GLU A 81 0.33 -4.93 9.63
CA GLU A 81 1.39 -4.88 8.61
C GLU A 81 2.57 -4.00 9.04
N ILE A 82 2.28 -2.83 9.63
CA ILE A 82 3.30 -1.90 10.12
C ILE A 82 4.12 -2.54 11.25
N GLU A 83 3.47 -3.22 12.18
CA GLU A 83 4.14 -3.93 13.28
C GLU A 83 5.06 -5.03 12.75
N ALA A 84 4.58 -5.85 11.81
CA ALA A 84 5.40 -6.87 11.17
C ALA A 84 6.63 -6.27 10.45
N ILE A 85 6.48 -5.13 9.78
CA ILE A 85 7.60 -4.44 9.11
C ILE A 85 8.62 -3.91 10.12
N ARG A 86 8.15 -3.33 11.23
CA ARG A 86 8.99 -2.81 12.31
C ARG A 86 9.85 -3.92 12.92
N ASP A 87 9.24 -5.05 13.24
CA ASP A 87 9.91 -6.14 13.95
C ASP A 87 10.87 -6.91 13.03
N THR A 88 10.63 -6.92 11.72
CA THR A 88 11.50 -7.60 10.74
C THR A 88 12.74 -6.79 10.34
N ARG A 89 12.74 -5.45 10.50
CA ARG A 89 13.78 -4.58 9.90
C ARG A 89 14.46 -3.66 10.92
N SER A 90 15.78 -3.80 11.04
CA SER A 90 16.66 -3.13 12.01
C SER A 90 16.81 -1.61 11.88
N ARG A 91 15.99 -0.91 11.09
CA ARG A 91 16.08 0.55 10.89
C ARG A 91 14.74 1.18 10.52
N PHE A 92 13.68 0.81 11.22
CA PHE A 92 12.38 1.46 11.11
C PHE A 92 12.33 2.68 12.05
N TYR A 93 12.11 3.88 11.50
CA TYR A 93 12.24 5.15 12.24
C TYR A 93 10.99 5.59 13.03
N GLY A 94 9.90 4.81 13.03
CA GLY A 94 8.67 5.15 13.73
C GLY A 94 8.44 4.25 14.95
N ARG A 95 8.44 4.84 16.16
CA ARG A 95 7.95 4.19 17.37
C ARG A 95 6.64 4.87 17.76
N ASP A 96 5.56 4.10 17.76
CA ASP A 96 4.16 4.47 18.02
C ASP A 96 3.36 5.05 16.82
N PHE A 97 2.72 4.14 16.08
CA PHE A 97 1.76 4.45 15.00
C PHE A 97 0.30 4.48 15.48
N ARG A 98 -0.02 3.82 16.60
CA ARG A 98 -1.41 3.65 17.07
C ARG A 98 -2.02 4.97 17.55
N SER A 99 -1.22 5.83 18.18
CA SER A 99 -1.64 7.16 18.61
C SER A 99 -1.77 8.18 17.47
N ARG A 100 -1.03 7.98 16.36
CA ARG A 100 -1.04 8.88 15.18
C ARG A 100 -2.16 8.58 14.20
N TRP A 101 -2.61 7.32 14.10
CA TRP A 101 -3.71 6.92 13.22
C TRP A 101 -5.04 7.61 13.53
N ALA A 102 -5.30 7.93 14.81
CA ALA A 102 -6.45 8.72 15.23
C ALA A 102 -6.51 10.13 14.59
N ASN A 103 -5.41 10.65 14.04
CA ASN A 103 -5.31 11.96 13.38
C ASN A 103 -5.06 11.87 11.85
N CYS A 104 -5.07 10.66 11.26
CA CYS A 104 -4.58 10.40 9.90
C CYS A 104 -5.67 10.33 8.81
N GLN A 105 -6.83 10.98 8.97
CA GLN A 105 -7.63 11.33 7.79
C GLN A 105 -6.97 12.45 6.94
N HIS A 106 -5.91 13.12 7.45
CA HIS A 106 -5.27 14.26 6.78
C HIS A 106 -3.74 14.17 6.52
N VAL A 107 -3.04 13.09 6.86
CA VAL A 107 -1.54 13.08 6.84
C VAL A 107 -0.94 12.34 5.64
N TYR A 108 -1.61 12.32 4.48
CA TYR A 108 -1.02 11.83 3.23
C TYR A 108 -0.26 12.88 2.41
N VAL A 109 -0.20 14.13 2.90
CA VAL A 109 0.56 15.23 2.27
C VAL A 109 1.48 15.91 3.31
N ALA A 110 2.32 15.13 3.99
CA ALA A 110 3.28 15.70 4.95
C ALA A 110 4.72 15.18 4.79
N LEU A 111 5.02 14.40 3.74
CA LEU A 111 6.40 13.99 3.41
C LEU A 111 6.90 14.59 2.10
N GLN A 112 6.54 15.85 1.82
CA GLN A 112 7.12 16.64 0.73
C GLN A 112 7.59 18.05 1.15
N ILE A 113 7.54 18.40 2.44
CA ILE A 113 8.08 19.67 2.96
C ILE A 113 8.97 19.37 4.18
N ALA A 114 10.11 18.71 3.95
CA ALA A 114 11.16 18.62 4.97
C ALA A 114 12.57 18.37 4.39
N THR A 115 12.79 18.69 3.11
CA THR A 115 14.13 18.86 2.55
C THR A 115 14.08 19.93 1.47
N ARG A 116 14.38 21.18 1.88
CA ARG A 116 14.34 22.48 1.20
C ARG A 116 13.01 23.21 1.22
#